data_AF-A0AA95NER6-F1
#
_entry.id   AF-A0AA95NER6-F1
#
_cell.length_a   1.000
_cell.length_b   1.000
_cell.length_c   1.000
_cell.angle_alpha   90.00
_cell.angle_beta   90.00
_cell.angle_gamma   90.00
#
_symmetry.space_group_name_H-M   'P 1'
#
loop_
_entity.id
_entity.type
_entity.pdbx_description
1 polymer ?
#
loop_
_entity_poly.entity_id
_entity_poly.type
_entity_poly.pdbx_seq_one_letter_code
_entity_poly.pdbx_strand_id
1 'polypeptide(L)' 'MNYLDCITFAAQHAQDWDLPNDLLPLVIISEAALLSGHEAGHMGHAPWD' A
#
# COMPACT_ATOMS: atom_id res chain seq x y z
N MET A 1 9.53 3.68 -2.06
CA MET A 1 8.50 4.60 -1.56
C MET A 1 8.54 4.52 -0.04
N ASN A 2 8.30 5.60 0.72
CA ASN A 2 8.20 5.47 2.17
C ASN A 2 6.77 5.02 2.55
N TYR A 3 6.57 4.44 3.73
CA TYR A 3 5.25 3.94 4.15
C TYR A 3 4.17 5.03 4.11
N LEU A 4 4.53 6.28 4.43
CA LEU A 4 3.65 7.46 4.32
C LEU A 4 3.22 7.75 2.87
N ASP A 5 4.10 7.54 1.90
CA ASP A 5 3.77 7.69 0.49
C ASP A 5 2.80 6.58 0.05
N CYS A 6 2.99 5.35 0.54
CA CYS A 6 2.07 4.23 0.30
C CYS A 6 0.69 4.48 0.91
N ILE A 7 0.61 5.04 2.13
CA ILE A 7 -0.67 5.45 2.74
C ILE A 7 -1.36 6.51 1.89
N THR A 8 -0.62 7.52 1.44
CA THR A 8 -1.20 8.62 0.63
C THR A 8 -1.76 8.10 -0.68
N PHE A 9 -1.03 7.20 -1.35
CA PHE A 9 -1.49 6.54 -2.56
C PHE A 9 -2.72 5.65 -2.31
N ALA A 10 -2.68 4.78 -1.29
CA ALA A 10 -3.79 3.91 -0.94
C ALA A 10 -5.04 4.70 -0.52
N ALA A 11 -4.88 5.84 0.15
CA ALA A 11 -5.97 6.74 0.50
C ALA A 11 -6.62 7.35 -0.75
N GLN A 12 -5.82 7.83 -1.70
CA GLN A 12 -6.34 8.36 -2.97
C GLN A 12 -7.06 7.28 -3.78
N HIS A 13 -6.55 6.05 -3.76
CA HIS A 13 -7.17 4.92 -4.46
C HIS A 13 -8.47 4.47 -3.79
N ALA A 14 -8.51 4.41 -2.45
CA ALA A 14 -9.72 4.03 -1.70
C ALA A 14 -10.84 5.08 -1.78
N GLN A 15 -10.54 6.34 -2.12
CA GLN A 15 -11.56 7.37 -2.40
C GLN A 15 -12.36 7.11 -3.68
N ASP A 16 -11.79 6.35 -4.63
CA ASP A 16 -12.48 5.94 -5.86
C ASP A 16 -13.42 4.76 -5.61
N TRP A 17 -13.26 4.05 -4.49
CA TRP A 17 -14.04 2.86 -4.17
C TRP A 17 -15.34 3.25 -3.46
N ASP A 18 -16.46 2.66 -3.89
CA ASP A 18 -17.76 2.78 -3.22
C ASP A 18 -17.80 1.86 -1.98
N LEU A 19 -17.01 2.22 -0.97
CA LEU A 19 -16.82 1.45 0.27
C LEU A 19 -17.39 2.21 1.47
N PRO A 20 -18.00 1.54 2.45
CA PRO A 20 -18.41 2.21 3.69
C PRO A 20 -17.23 2.86 4.42
N ASN A 21 -17.47 4.05 4.96
CA ASN A 21 -16.45 4.88 5.61
C ASN A 21 -15.73 4.16 6.76
N ASP A 22 -16.41 3.25 7.46
CA ASP A 22 -15.83 2.45 8.54
C ASP A 22 -14.74 1.47 8.06
N LEU A 23 -14.78 1.07 6.79
CA LEU A 23 -13.80 0.14 6.19
C LEU A 23 -12.66 0.84 5.44
N LEU A 24 -12.80 2.13 5.09
CA LEU A 24 -11.75 2.93 4.46
C LEU A 24 -10.39 2.83 5.18
N PRO A 25 -10.29 3.04 6.51
CA PRO A 25 -8.98 2.98 7.18
C PRO A 25 -8.35 1.59 7.08
N LEU A 26 -9.16 0.52 7.10
CA LEU A 26 -8.66 -0.85 7.00
C LEU A 26 -8.10 -1.15 5.60
N VAL A 27 -8.79 -0.70 4.55
CA VAL A 27 -8.35 -0.85 3.16
C VAL A 27 -7.07 -0.06 2.91
N ILE A 28 -7.01 1.19 3.35
CA ILE A 28 -5.83 2.06 3.19
C ILE A 28 -4.60 1.44 3.85
N ILE A 29 -4.73 0.95 5.10
CA ILE A 29 -3.61 0.35 5.83
C ILE A 29 -3.17 -0.97 5.16
N SER A 30 -4.12 -1.77 4.68
CA SER A 30 -3.83 -3.05 4.02
C SER A 30 -3.11 -2.85 2.68
N GLU A 31 -3.58 -1.91 1.85
CA GLU A 31 -2.91 -1.55 0.60
C GLU A 31 -1.54 -0.92 0.84
N ALA A 32 -1.43 -0.01 1.80
CA ALA A 32 -0.14 0.61 2.12
C ALA A 32 0.89 -0.43 2.60
N ALA A 33 0.46 -1.41 3.41
CA ALA A 33 1.30 -2.50 3.86
C ALA A 33 1.69 -3.44 2.71
N LEU A 34 0.76 -3.73 1.79
CA LEU A 34 1.04 -4.53 0.59
C LEU A 34 2.05 -3.83 -0.33
N LEU A 35 1.86 -2.52 -0.60
CA LEU A 35 2.75 -1.71 -1.43
C LEU A 35 4.15 -1.63 -0.82
N SER A 36 4.23 -1.34 0.49
CA SER A 36 5.50 -1.27 1.21
C SER A 36 6.20 -2.63 1.27
N GLY A 37 5.44 -3.72 1.45
CA GLY A 37 5.96 -5.09 1.43
C GLY A 37 6.41 -5.53 0.04
N HIS A 38 5.71 -5.13 -1.03
CA HIS A 38 6.10 -5.40 -2.41
C HIS A 38 7.40 -4.70 -2.77
N GLU A 39 7.58 -3.45 -2.34
CA GLU A 39 8.85 -2.74 -2.52
C GLU A 39 10.00 -3.36 -1.72
N ALA A 40 9.74 -3.78 -0.47
CA ALA A 40 10.72 -4.50 0.33
C ALA A 40 11.11 -5.85 -0.31
N GLY A 41 10.15 -6.55 -0.91
CA GLY A 41 10.38 -7.79 -1.66
C GLY A 41 11.17 -7.55 -2.95
N HIS A 42 10.97 -6.42 -3.62
CA HIS A 42 11.70 -6.06 -4.84
C HIS A 42 13.16 -5.66 -4.54
N MET A 43 13.44 -5.05 -3.38
CA MET A 43 14.82 -4.88 -2.87
C MET A 43 15.46 -6.21 -2.40
N GLY A 44 14.65 -7.23 -2.12
CA GLY A 44 15.08 -8.57 -1.70
C GLY A 44 15.39 -9.54 -2.84
N HIS A 45 15.15 -9.18 -4.11
CA HIS A 45 15.66 -9.94 -5.24
C HIS A 45 17.16 -9.64 -5.39
N ALA A 46 17.95 -10.35 -4.61
CA ALA A 46 19.39 -10.27 -4.72
C ALA A 46 19.81 -10.80 -6.11
N PRO A 47 20.57 -10.02 -6.90
CA PRO A 47 21.06 -10.43 -8.21
C PRO A 47 22.22 -11.41 -8.01
N TRP A 48 21.91 -12.67 -7.76
CA TRP A 48 22.88 -13.76 -7.92
C TRP A 48 22.29 -14.77 -8.90
N ASP A 49 22.41 -14.38 -10.18
CA ASP A 49 22.94 -15.24 -11.24
C ASP A 49 24.36 -15.73 -10.89
#